data_AF-A0A938VHE1-F1
#
_entry.id   AF-A0A938VHE1-F1
#
_cell.length_a   1.000
_cell.length_b   1.000
_cell.length_c   1.000
_cell.angle_alpha   90.00
_cell.angle_beta   90.00
_cell.angle_gamma   90.00
#
_symmetry.space_group_name_H-M   'P 1'
#
loop_
_entity.id
_entity.type
_entity.pdbx_description
1 polymer ?
#
loop_
_entity_poly.entity_id
_entity_poly.type
_entity_poly.pdbx_seq_one_letter_code
_entity_poly.pdbx_strand_id
1 'polypeptide(L)'
;MNNAQITIREKKLGLLIRDARLAERRSIKECSDAIGVKPGVFRAYEEGRRAPSLPELEALVYFLKLPIHRFWGNETISDTPSQMESEDVIRLISLRQRMIGALLRQERTNANMSIRQLASETGISQSRLKSYELGERPISVPELEIILSVLGIRMEVFFDQSGPVGEWMNSQLAMQKFLELPEDVQNFVCRPVNRPYLELAMKLSEMSREKLRSVAEGLLDITL
;
A
#
# COMPACT_ATOMS: atom_id res chain seq x y z
N MET A 1 39.00 -3.60 -22.92
CA MET A 1 38.06 -4.33 -22.05
C MET A 1 36.83 -3.52 -21.64
N ASN A 2 36.82 -2.18 -21.77
CA ASN A 2 35.69 -1.34 -21.31
C ASN A 2 34.47 -1.30 -22.26
N ASN A 3 34.68 -1.28 -23.58
CA ASN A 3 33.57 -1.10 -24.55
C ASN A 3 32.57 -2.27 -24.56
N ALA A 4 33.06 -3.52 -24.41
CA ALA A 4 32.17 -4.68 -24.34
C ALA A 4 31.28 -4.64 -23.08
N GLN A 5 31.82 -4.20 -21.94
CA GLN A 5 31.05 -4.05 -20.70
C GLN A 5 30.00 -2.94 -20.81
N ILE A 6 30.36 -1.81 -21.45
CA ILE A 6 29.42 -0.72 -21.75
C ILE A 6 28.28 -1.23 -22.64
N THR A 7 28.57 -1.89 -23.76
CA THR A 7 27.53 -2.41 -24.66
C THR A 7 26.63 -3.45 -24.01
N ILE A 8 27.17 -4.34 -23.16
CA ILE A 8 26.36 -5.28 -22.38
C ILE A 8 25.43 -4.52 -21.43
N ARG A 9 25.93 -3.45 -20.80
CA ARG A 9 25.15 -2.63 -19.87
C ARG A 9 24.06 -1.83 -20.58
N GLU A 10 24.34 -1.27 -21.75
CA GLU A 10 23.35 -0.55 -22.58
C GLU A 10 22.19 -1.47 -22.98
N LYS A 11 22.49 -2.71 -23.38
CA LYS A 11 21.47 -3.72 -23.67
C LYS A 11 20.63 -4.07 -22.45
N LYS A 12 21.26 -4.29 -21.29
CA LYS A 12 20.54 -4.54 -20.03
C LYS A 12 19.64 -3.36 -19.65
N LEU A 13 20.16 -2.13 -19.75
CA LEU A 13 19.40 -0.93 -19.46
C LEU A 13 18.19 -0.79 -20.41
N GLY A 14 18.38 -1.07 -21.70
CA GLY A 14 17.29 -1.08 -22.67
C GLY A 14 16.18 -2.08 -22.34
N LEU A 15 16.54 -3.29 -21.91
CA LEU A 15 15.58 -4.28 -21.42
C LEU A 15 14.81 -3.77 -20.19
N LEU A 16 15.50 -3.20 -19.20
CA LEU A 16 14.85 -2.64 -18.00
C LEU A 16 13.90 -1.49 -18.34
N ILE A 17 14.26 -0.62 -19.29
CA ILE A 17 13.40 0.47 -19.79
C ILE A 17 12.15 -0.11 -20.45
N ARG A 18 12.31 -1.13 -21.29
CA ARG A 18 11.20 -1.78 -21.96
C ARG A 18 10.25 -2.46 -20.97
N ASP A 19 10.80 -3.20 -20.02
CA ASP A 19 10.01 -3.87 -18.98
C ASP A 19 9.26 -2.85 -18.12
N ALA A 20 9.93 -1.76 -17.72
CA ALA A 20 9.32 -0.67 -16.95
C ALA A 20 8.16 -0.03 -17.71
N ARG A 21 8.35 0.27 -19.00
CA ARG A 21 7.30 0.83 -19.84
C ARG A 21 6.10 -0.10 -19.95
N LEU A 22 6.33 -1.40 -20.15
CA LEU A 22 5.28 -2.39 -20.31
C LEU A 22 4.52 -2.66 -18.99
N ALA A 23 5.23 -2.70 -17.86
CA ALA A 23 4.63 -2.85 -16.53
C ALA A 23 3.65 -1.71 -16.23
N GLU A 24 4.03 -0.47 -16.58
CA GLU A 24 3.18 0.72 -16.46
C GLU A 24 2.21 0.92 -17.63
N ARG A 25 2.12 -0.06 -18.54
CA ARG A 25 1.22 -0.09 -19.69
C ARG A 25 1.31 1.17 -20.58
N ARG A 26 2.51 1.73 -20.72
CA ARG A 26 2.77 2.94 -21.52
C ARG A 26 3.21 2.61 -22.94
N SER A 27 2.84 3.49 -23.87
CA SER A 27 3.30 3.44 -25.26
C SER A 27 4.68 4.10 -25.41
N ILE A 28 5.40 3.73 -26.47
CA ILE A 28 6.69 4.36 -26.83
C ILE A 28 6.53 5.88 -27.00
N LYS A 29 5.40 6.31 -27.58
CA LYS A 29 5.12 7.73 -27.83
C LYS A 29 4.98 8.51 -26.52
N GLU A 30 4.18 8.00 -25.57
CA GLU A 30 4.02 8.63 -24.26
C GLU A 30 5.37 8.79 -23.55
N CYS A 31 6.20 7.75 -23.53
CA CYS A 31 7.50 7.81 -22.88
C CYS A 31 8.49 8.73 -23.61
N SER A 32 8.47 8.75 -24.94
CA SER A 32 9.34 9.65 -25.70
C SER A 32 8.96 11.11 -25.51
N ASP A 33 7.66 11.42 -25.51
CA ASP A 33 7.14 12.75 -25.28
C ASP A 33 7.46 13.22 -23.85
N ALA A 34 7.34 12.33 -22.86
CA ALA A 34 7.61 12.63 -21.44
C ALA A 34 9.07 13.04 -21.17
N ILE A 35 10.03 12.52 -21.94
CA ILE A 35 11.46 12.85 -21.77
C ILE A 35 12.01 13.77 -22.86
N GLY A 36 11.15 14.27 -23.75
CA GLY A 36 11.52 15.24 -24.78
C GLY A 36 12.34 14.66 -25.94
N VAL A 37 12.21 13.37 -26.26
CA VAL A 37 12.92 12.72 -27.38
C VAL A 37 11.96 12.24 -28.46
N LYS A 38 12.48 11.96 -29.66
CA LYS A 38 11.68 11.35 -30.74
C LYS A 38 11.40 9.87 -30.44
N PRO A 39 10.25 9.30 -30.85
CA PRO A 39 9.93 7.88 -30.65
C PRO A 39 11.00 6.90 -31.16
N GLY A 40 11.67 7.24 -32.27
CA GLY A 40 12.76 6.43 -32.82
C GLY A 40 14.02 6.41 -31.93
N VAL A 41 14.29 7.50 -31.22
CA VAL A 41 15.40 7.58 -30.24
C VAL A 41 15.05 6.72 -29.02
N PHE A 42 13.83 6.84 -28.51
CA PHE A 42 13.36 6.02 -27.39
C PHE A 42 13.40 4.51 -27.73
N ARG A 43 12.97 4.13 -28.94
CA ARG A 43 13.09 2.74 -29.40
C ARG A 43 14.54 2.26 -29.44
N ALA A 44 15.48 3.12 -29.85
CA ALA A 44 16.90 2.79 -29.82
C ALA A 44 17.44 2.62 -28.38
N TYR A 45 16.85 3.29 -27.39
CA TYR A 45 17.13 3.04 -25.97
C TYR A 45 16.68 1.64 -25.56
N GLU A 46 15.44 1.25 -25.84
CA GLU A 46 14.93 -0.10 -25.50
C GLU A 46 15.68 -1.25 -26.18
N GLU A 47 16.18 -1.01 -27.40
CA GLU A 47 16.97 -1.99 -28.15
C GLU A 47 18.45 -2.04 -27.72
N GLY A 48 18.88 -1.16 -26.80
CA GLY A 48 20.27 -1.06 -26.36
C GLY A 48 21.24 -0.61 -27.44
N ARG A 49 20.76 0.06 -28.49
CA ARG A 49 21.59 0.68 -29.55
C ARG A 49 22.09 2.06 -29.15
N ARG A 50 21.39 2.70 -28.22
CA ARG A 50 21.74 3.94 -27.54
C ARG A 50 21.36 3.80 -26.06
N ALA A 51 21.89 4.66 -25.21
CA ALA A 51 21.44 4.80 -23.84
C ALA A 51 20.90 6.22 -23.60
N PRO A 52 19.89 6.37 -22.73
CA PRO A 52 19.50 7.69 -22.23
C PRO A 52 20.64 8.26 -21.36
N SER A 53 20.73 9.58 -21.34
CA SER A 53 21.45 10.31 -20.30
C SER A 53 20.75 10.14 -18.94
N LEU A 54 21.45 10.46 -17.85
CA LEU A 54 20.88 10.39 -16.51
C LEU A 54 19.62 11.28 -16.36
N PRO A 55 19.58 12.55 -16.83
CA PRO A 55 18.36 13.36 -16.76
C PRO A 55 17.20 12.80 -17.58
N GLU A 56 17.46 12.21 -18.76
CA GLU A 56 16.42 11.53 -19.54
C GLU A 56 15.87 10.31 -18.78
N LEU A 57 16.75 9.55 -18.10
CA LEU A 57 16.34 8.43 -17.27
C LEU A 57 15.55 8.88 -16.03
N GLU A 58 15.99 9.93 -15.34
CA GLU A 58 15.30 10.53 -14.20
C GLU A 58 13.90 11.02 -14.59
N ALA A 59 13.78 11.73 -15.72
CA ALA A 59 12.50 12.18 -16.26
C ALA A 59 11.59 11.00 -16.60
N LEU A 60 12.14 9.93 -17.20
CA LEU A 60 11.38 8.71 -17.49
C LEU A 60 10.87 8.05 -16.20
N VAL A 61 11.75 7.91 -15.21
CA VAL A 61 11.45 7.32 -13.90
C VAL A 61 10.36 8.12 -13.19
N TYR A 62 10.44 9.45 -13.22
CA TYR A 62 9.42 10.35 -12.68
C TYR A 62 8.08 10.17 -13.39
N PHE A 63 8.08 10.13 -14.72
CA PHE A 63 6.87 9.92 -15.52
C PHE A 63 6.20 8.56 -15.26
N LEU A 64 7.02 7.51 -15.13
CA LEU A 64 6.58 6.15 -14.83
C LEU A 64 6.29 5.91 -13.34
N LYS A 65 6.58 6.88 -12.46
CA LYS A 65 6.46 6.77 -11.00
C LYS A 65 7.22 5.57 -10.41
N LEU A 66 8.39 5.29 -10.97
CA LEU A 66 9.25 4.18 -10.52
C LEU A 66 10.37 4.70 -9.62
N PRO A 67 11.01 3.85 -8.80
CA PRO A 67 12.21 4.24 -8.10
C PRO A 67 13.45 4.03 -8.98
N ILE A 68 14.34 5.03 -9.03
CA ILE A 68 15.48 5.06 -9.98
C ILE A 68 16.43 3.87 -9.84
N HIS A 69 16.63 3.34 -8.63
CA HIS A 69 17.54 2.23 -8.36
C HIS A 69 17.20 0.94 -9.14
N ARG A 70 15.95 0.78 -9.62
CA ARG A 70 15.53 -0.33 -10.48
C ARG A 70 16.40 -0.47 -11.72
N PHE A 71 16.95 0.62 -12.23
CA PHE A 71 17.77 0.61 -13.43
C PHE A 71 19.22 0.19 -13.19
N TRP A 72 19.65 0.00 -11.93
CA TRP A 72 21.02 -0.39 -11.54
C TRP A 72 21.18 -1.87 -11.17
N GLY A 73 20.09 -2.64 -11.12
CA GLY A 73 20.10 -4.08 -10.78
C GLY A 73 20.31 -5.02 -11.98
N ASN A 74 20.45 -6.32 -11.69
CA ASN A 74 20.41 -7.42 -12.66
C ASN A 74 19.03 -8.08 -12.78
N GLU A 75 18.05 -7.66 -11.98
CA GLU A 75 16.71 -8.25 -11.88
C GLU A 75 15.72 -7.45 -12.73
N THR A 76 14.89 -8.14 -13.51
CA THR A 76 13.84 -7.52 -14.32
C THR A 76 12.54 -7.40 -13.52
N ILE A 77 11.67 -6.47 -13.92
CA ILE A 77 10.43 -6.14 -13.19
C ILE A 77 9.44 -7.33 -13.13
N SER A 78 9.58 -8.30 -14.03
CA SER A 78 8.77 -9.52 -14.11
C SER A 78 8.79 -10.39 -12.84
N ASP A 79 9.68 -10.13 -11.89
CA ASP A 79 9.72 -10.83 -10.59
C ASP A 79 8.83 -10.18 -9.51
N THR A 80 8.12 -9.09 -9.84
CA THR A 80 7.13 -8.48 -8.92
C THR A 80 5.85 -9.31 -8.94
N PRO A 81 5.30 -9.74 -7.78
CA PRO A 81 4.16 -10.64 -7.73
C PRO A 81 2.98 -10.12 -8.56
N SER A 82 2.40 -11.02 -9.35
CA SER A 82 1.35 -10.74 -10.31
C SER A 82 0.18 -10.00 -9.65
N GLN A 83 -0.37 -9.03 -10.37
CA GLN A 83 -1.70 -8.48 -10.08
C GLN A 83 -2.66 -9.67 -9.91
N MET A 84 -3.42 -9.72 -8.81
CA MET A 84 -4.40 -10.80 -8.58
C MET A 84 -5.23 -11.03 -9.84
N GLU A 85 -5.33 -12.29 -10.25
CA GLU A 85 -6.16 -12.65 -11.38
C GLU A 85 -7.64 -12.32 -11.08
N SER A 86 -8.41 -12.00 -12.13
CA SER A 86 -9.79 -11.56 -11.95
C SER A 86 -10.67 -12.56 -11.19
N GLU A 87 -10.40 -13.87 -11.31
CA GLU A 87 -11.13 -14.91 -10.59
C GLU A 87 -10.86 -14.87 -9.08
N ASP A 88 -9.62 -14.61 -8.67
CA ASP A 88 -9.25 -14.50 -7.26
C ASP A 88 -9.91 -13.28 -6.61
N VAL A 89 -10.01 -12.16 -7.35
CA VAL A 89 -10.70 -10.95 -6.89
C VAL A 89 -12.18 -11.24 -6.65
N ILE A 90 -12.86 -11.96 -7.55
CA ILE A 90 -14.29 -12.32 -7.39
C ILE A 90 -14.48 -13.22 -6.15
N ARG A 91 -13.61 -14.20 -5.95
CA ARG A 91 -13.63 -15.08 -4.76
C ARG A 91 -13.42 -14.27 -3.49
N LEU A 92 -12.45 -13.36 -3.48
CA LEU A 92 -12.19 -12.47 -2.34
C LEU A 92 -13.42 -11.61 -2.01
N ILE A 93 -14.04 -10.97 -3.01
CA ILE A 93 -15.24 -10.14 -2.81
C ILE A 93 -16.36 -10.97 -2.18
N SER A 94 -16.64 -12.16 -2.72
CA SER A 94 -17.71 -13.02 -2.20
C SER A 94 -17.46 -13.50 -0.76
N LEU A 95 -16.20 -13.81 -0.41
CA LEU A 95 -15.82 -14.15 0.95
C LEU A 95 -16.03 -12.96 1.90
N ARG A 96 -15.55 -11.78 1.51
CA ARG A 96 -15.70 -10.55 2.32
C ARG A 96 -17.16 -10.17 2.51
N GLN A 97 -18.01 -10.36 1.50
CA GLN A 97 -19.44 -10.13 1.61
C GLN A 97 -20.08 -10.96 2.75
N ARG A 98 -19.73 -12.25 2.84
CA ARG A 98 -20.23 -13.14 3.89
C ARG A 98 -19.71 -12.75 5.26
N MET A 99 -18.43 -12.37 5.36
CA MET A 99 -17.83 -11.89 6.60
C MET A 99 -18.51 -10.61 7.11
N ILE A 100 -18.76 -9.64 6.22
CA ILE A 100 -19.47 -8.40 6.54
C ILE A 100 -20.89 -8.70 7.04
N GLY A 101 -21.61 -9.60 6.38
CA GLY A 101 -22.95 -10.02 6.82
C GLY A 101 -22.94 -10.63 8.22
N ALA A 102 -22.00 -11.56 8.47
CA ALA A 102 -21.85 -12.20 9.78
C ALA A 102 -21.50 -11.20 10.89
N LEU A 103 -20.57 -10.28 10.61
CA LEU A 103 -20.18 -9.22 11.55
C LEU A 103 -21.34 -8.27 11.83
N LEU A 104 -22.10 -7.89 10.78
CA LEU A 104 -23.28 -7.04 10.95
C LEU A 104 -24.31 -7.67 11.87
N ARG A 105 -24.54 -8.97 11.71
CA ARG A 105 -25.43 -9.74 12.59
C ARG A 105 -24.93 -9.71 14.02
N GLN A 106 -23.65 -10.03 14.21
CA GLN A 106 -23.00 -10.04 15.52
C GLN A 106 -23.18 -8.70 16.23
N GLU A 107 -22.84 -7.61 15.55
CA GLU A 107 -22.92 -6.26 16.09
C GLU A 107 -24.36 -5.82 16.40
N ARG A 108 -25.33 -6.16 15.53
CA ARG A 108 -26.74 -5.92 15.83
C ARG A 108 -27.17 -6.66 17.10
N THR A 109 -26.76 -7.91 17.28
CA THR A 109 -27.05 -8.68 18.51
C THR A 109 -26.33 -8.11 19.74
N ASN A 110 -25.10 -7.64 19.61
CA ASN A 110 -24.36 -6.97 20.69
C ASN A 110 -25.08 -5.70 21.16
N ALA A 111 -25.68 -4.96 20.22
CA ALA A 111 -26.54 -3.82 20.49
C ALA A 111 -27.94 -4.19 21.03
N ASN A 112 -28.24 -5.48 21.24
CA ASN A 112 -29.55 -6.01 21.64
C ASN A 112 -30.71 -5.56 20.72
N MET A 113 -30.42 -5.24 19.46
CA MET A 113 -31.41 -4.72 18.53
C MET A 113 -32.04 -5.86 17.72
N SER A 114 -33.37 -5.90 17.65
CA SER A 114 -34.06 -6.88 16.79
C SER A 114 -33.98 -6.47 15.31
N ILE A 115 -34.09 -7.45 14.39
CA ILE A 115 -34.13 -7.15 12.95
C ILE A 115 -35.34 -6.28 12.56
N ARG A 116 -36.44 -6.39 13.31
CA ARG A 116 -37.65 -5.57 13.13
C ARG A 116 -37.40 -4.12 13.52
N GLN A 117 -36.70 -3.91 14.62
CA GLN A 117 -36.31 -2.58 15.08
C GLN A 117 -35.34 -1.94 14.09
N LEU A 118 -34.28 -2.65 13.69
CA LEU A 118 -33.33 -2.13 12.71
C LEU A 118 -34.01 -1.78 11.38
N ALA A 119 -34.96 -2.60 10.92
CA ALA A 119 -35.77 -2.30 9.73
C ALA A 119 -36.58 -1.00 9.86
N SER A 120 -37.14 -0.76 11.05
CA SER A 120 -37.92 0.45 11.34
C SER A 120 -37.04 1.71 11.34
N GLU A 121 -35.85 1.63 11.92
CA GLU A 121 -34.93 2.78 12.04
C GLU A 121 -34.24 3.12 10.71
N THR A 122 -33.92 2.09 9.91
CA THR A 122 -33.17 2.27 8.65
C THR A 122 -34.07 2.45 7.42
N GLY A 123 -35.35 2.08 7.52
CA GLY A 123 -36.26 1.98 6.37
C GLY A 123 -36.00 0.79 5.44
N ILE A 124 -35.04 -0.09 5.77
CA ILE A 124 -34.71 -1.29 5.00
C ILE A 124 -35.61 -2.44 5.43
N SER A 125 -36.21 -3.18 4.48
CA SER A 125 -37.10 -4.29 4.84
C SER A 125 -36.38 -5.40 5.63
N GLN A 126 -37.09 -6.05 6.56
CA GLN A 126 -36.54 -7.15 7.37
C GLN A 126 -35.98 -8.29 6.52
N SER A 127 -36.64 -8.62 5.40
CA SER A 127 -36.16 -9.63 4.46
C SER A 127 -34.80 -9.26 3.87
N ARG A 128 -34.62 -7.98 3.49
CA ARG A 128 -33.38 -7.50 2.90
C ARG A 128 -32.25 -7.47 3.93
N LEU A 129 -32.51 -6.97 5.14
CA LEU A 129 -31.56 -7.04 6.26
C LEU A 129 -31.16 -8.49 6.58
N LYS A 130 -32.09 -9.44 6.51
CA LYS A 130 -31.80 -10.85 6.76
C LYS A 130 -30.86 -11.43 5.70
N SER A 131 -31.11 -11.15 4.42
CA SER A 131 -30.22 -11.59 3.34
C SER A 131 -28.84 -10.93 3.40
N TYR A 132 -28.75 -9.71 3.93
CA TYR A 132 -27.47 -9.05 4.22
C TYR A 132 -26.69 -9.80 5.31
N GLU A 133 -27.33 -10.07 6.45
CA GLU A 133 -26.71 -10.80 7.56
C GLU A 133 -26.29 -12.24 7.23
N LEU A 134 -26.96 -12.87 6.27
CA LEU A 134 -26.59 -14.20 5.76
C LEU A 134 -25.51 -14.16 4.68
N GLY A 135 -25.15 -12.97 4.19
CA GLY A 135 -24.21 -12.81 3.08
C GLY A 135 -24.76 -13.27 1.72
N GLU A 136 -26.06 -13.50 1.61
CA GLU A 136 -26.75 -13.91 0.38
C GLU A 136 -26.89 -12.75 -0.61
N ARG A 137 -26.87 -11.51 -0.11
CA ARG A 137 -27.00 -10.30 -0.92
C ARG A 137 -25.93 -9.28 -0.55
N PRO A 138 -25.29 -8.62 -1.54
CA PRO A 138 -24.38 -7.51 -1.29
C PRO A 138 -25.07 -6.33 -0.63
N ILE A 139 -24.38 -5.73 0.36
CA ILE A 139 -24.81 -4.51 1.03
C ILE A 139 -24.14 -3.35 0.30
N SER A 140 -24.92 -2.37 -0.16
CA SER A 140 -24.33 -1.15 -0.71
C SER A 140 -23.68 -0.32 0.40
N VAL A 141 -22.59 0.41 0.09
CA VAL A 141 -21.91 1.25 1.09
C VAL A 141 -22.86 2.23 1.79
N PRO A 142 -23.75 2.96 1.09
CA PRO A 142 -24.69 3.87 1.77
C PRO A 142 -25.68 3.17 2.70
N GLU A 143 -26.16 1.98 2.33
CA GLU A 143 -27.04 1.21 3.22
C GLU A 143 -26.28 0.69 4.44
N LEU A 144 -25.03 0.29 4.26
CA LEU A 144 -24.17 -0.09 5.38
C LEU A 144 -23.94 1.11 6.30
N GLU A 145 -23.63 2.29 5.78
CA GLU A 145 -23.47 3.53 6.57
C GLU A 145 -24.72 3.84 7.39
N ILE A 146 -25.91 3.76 6.79
CA ILE A 146 -27.19 3.98 7.51
C ILE A 146 -27.35 2.96 8.63
N ILE A 147 -27.13 1.67 8.35
CA ILE A 147 -27.23 0.62 9.37
C ILE A 147 -26.22 0.86 10.51
N LEU A 148 -24.97 1.17 10.19
CA LEU A 148 -23.92 1.39 11.18
C LEU A 148 -24.19 2.65 12.02
N SER A 149 -24.75 3.71 11.42
CA SER A 149 -25.14 4.91 12.18
C SER A 149 -26.22 4.61 13.22
N VAL A 150 -27.23 3.80 12.88
CA VAL A 150 -28.27 3.35 13.81
C VAL A 150 -27.69 2.45 14.92
N LEU A 151 -26.69 1.63 14.60
CA LEU A 151 -26.02 0.77 15.57
C LEU A 151 -24.93 1.50 16.39
N GLY A 152 -24.58 2.74 16.05
CA GLY A 152 -23.51 3.51 16.70
C GLY A 152 -22.11 2.97 16.42
N ILE A 153 -21.90 2.34 15.26
CA ILE A 153 -20.65 1.66 14.89
C ILE A 153 -19.93 2.46 13.80
N ARG A 154 -18.60 2.46 13.86
CA ARG A 154 -17.77 3.13 12.85
C ARG A 154 -17.44 2.16 11.71
N MET A 155 -17.36 2.69 10.49
CA MET A 155 -17.16 1.90 9.26
C MET A 155 -15.85 1.10 9.28
N GLU A 156 -14.81 1.60 9.96
CA GLU A 156 -13.49 0.99 10.02
C GLU A 156 -13.50 -0.40 10.67
N VAL A 157 -14.51 -0.70 11.50
CA VAL A 157 -14.71 -2.03 12.10
C VAL A 157 -14.96 -3.08 11.02
N PHE A 158 -15.53 -2.68 9.89
CA PHE A 158 -15.86 -3.57 8.77
C PHE A 158 -14.78 -3.65 7.69
N PHE A 159 -13.69 -2.88 7.81
CA PHE A 159 -12.58 -2.94 6.87
C PHE A 159 -11.88 -4.31 6.93
N ASP A 160 -11.24 -4.68 5.82
CA ASP A 160 -10.39 -5.86 5.81
C ASP A 160 -9.15 -5.60 6.67
N GLN A 161 -8.90 -6.44 7.68
CA GLN A 161 -7.80 -6.27 8.63
C GLN A 161 -6.64 -7.23 8.37
N SER A 162 -6.87 -8.31 7.63
CA SER A 162 -5.90 -9.42 7.52
C SER A 162 -5.86 -10.09 6.14
N GLY A 163 -6.80 -9.75 5.25
CA GLY A 163 -6.70 -10.12 3.85
C GLY A 163 -5.72 -9.24 3.10
N PRO A 164 -5.36 -9.62 1.87
CA PRO A 164 -4.35 -8.91 1.07
C PRO A 164 -4.78 -7.47 0.74
N VAL A 165 -6.08 -7.21 0.67
CA VAL A 165 -6.62 -5.85 0.48
C VAL A 165 -6.46 -5.02 1.76
N GLY A 166 -6.69 -5.63 2.93
CA GLY A 166 -6.45 -5.00 4.23
C GLY A 166 -4.98 -4.68 4.48
N GLU A 167 -4.08 -5.62 4.21
CA GLU A 167 -2.62 -5.39 4.28
C GLU A 167 -2.19 -4.24 3.37
N TRP A 168 -2.69 -4.19 2.14
CA TRP A 168 -2.42 -3.10 1.22
C TRP A 168 -2.93 -1.76 1.77
N MET A 169 -4.17 -1.68 2.26
CA MET A 169 -4.70 -0.44 2.85
C MET A 169 -3.90 0.01 4.07
N ASN A 170 -3.51 -0.92 4.94
CA ASN A 170 -2.67 -0.64 6.10
C ASN A 170 -1.30 -0.10 5.69
N SER A 171 -0.71 -0.64 4.63
CA SER A 171 0.57 -0.13 4.08
C SER A 171 0.45 1.31 3.57
N GLN A 172 -0.66 1.64 2.90
CA GLN A 172 -0.93 3.00 2.42
C GLN A 172 -1.11 3.98 3.57
N LEU A 173 -1.92 3.62 4.58
CA LEU A 173 -2.13 4.44 5.76
C LEU A 173 -0.84 4.63 6.57
N ALA A 174 -0.01 3.59 6.71
CA ALA A 174 1.28 3.69 7.39
C ALA A 174 2.24 4.63 6.65
N MET A 175 2.27 4.54 5.31
CA MET A 175 3.06 5.46 4.48
C MET A 175 2.57 6.90 4.61
N GLN A 176 1.25 7.12 4.57
CA GLN A 176 0.69 8.46 4.75
C GLN A 176 1.09 9.05 6.11
N LYS A 177 0.93 8.30 7.20
CA LYS A 177 1.33 8.73 8.55
C LYS A 177 2.83 9.04 8.64
N PHE A 178 3.67 8.26 7.95
CA PHE A 178 5.09 8.51 7.89
C PHE A 178 5.40 9.84 7.18
N LEU A 179 4.73 10.11 6.05
CA LEU A 179 4.90 11.37 5.30
C LEU A 179 4.38 12.60 6.04
N GLU A 180 3.44 12.42 6.99
CA GLU A 180 2.94 13.47 7.87
C GLU A 180 3.92 13.81 9.02
N LEU A 181 4.95 13.00 9.27
CA LEU A 181 5.96 13.30 10.29
C LEU A 181 6.81 14.53 9.90
N PRO A 182 7.37 15.26 10.86
CA PRO A 182 8.38 16.29 10.59
C PRO A 182 9.56 15.77 9.75
N GLU A 183 10.09 16.59 8.85
CA GLU A 183 11.14 16.19 7.90
C GLU A 183 12.42 15.69 8.59
N ASP A 184 12.78 16.31 9.72
CA ASP A 184 13.91 15.89 10.55
C ASP A 184 13.70 14.48 11.16
N VAL A 185 12.48 14.17 11.59
CA VAL A 185 12.11 12.82 12.07
C VAL A 185 12.15 11.80 10.94
N GLN A 186 11.59 12.13 9.77
CA GLN A 186 11.65 11.26 8.59
C GLN A 186 13.11 10.93 8.22
N ASN A 187 13.94 11.98 8.11
CA ASN A 187 15.36 11.86 7.83
C ASN A 187 16.12 11.06 8.89
N PHE A 188 15.76 11.21 10.17
CA PHE A 188 16.36 10.44 11.26
C PHE A 188 16.02 8.95 11.12
N VAL A 189 14.76 8.61 10.87
CA VAL A 189 14.30 7.21 10.76
C VAL A 189 14.88 6.51 9.54
N CYS A 190 15.03 7.21 8.41
CA CYS A 190 15.55 6.62 7.17
C CYS A 190 17.05 6.31 7.18
N ARG A 191 17.82 6.75 8.19
CA ARG A 191 19.27 6.48 8.29
C ARG A 191 19.50 5.10 8.92
N PRO A 192 20.13 4.13 8.23
CA PRO A 192 20.35 2.79 8.78
C PRO A 192 21.14 2.79 10.11
N VAL A 193 22.09 3.71 10.27
CA VAL A 193 22.87 3.90 11.50
C VAL A 193 22.00 4.27 12.71
N ASN A 194 20.80 4.80 12.49
CA ASN A 194 19.90 5.21 13.56
C ASN A 194 19.02 4.06 14.10
N ARG A 195 19.05 2.88 13.47
CA ARG A 195 18.25 1.72 13.87
C ARG A 195 18.40 1.34 15.36
N PRO A 196 19.61 1.34 15.97
CA PRO A 196 19.76 1.04 17.40
C PRO A 196 19.02 2.03 18.31
N TYR A 197 18.91 3.30 17.92
CA TYR A 197 18.16 4.31 18.70
C TYR A 197 16.66 4.05 18.63
N LEU A 198 16.15 3.66 17.45
CA LEU A 198 14.74 3.29 17.28
C LEU A 198 14.39 2.03 18.08
N GLU A 199 15.25 1.00 18.02
CA GLU A 199 15.08 -0.23 18.80
C GLU A 199 15.13 0.03 20.31
N LEU A 200 15.99 0.94 20.75
CA LEU A 200 16.02 1.38 22.15
C LEU A 200 14.73 2.11 22.53
N ALA A 201 14.26 3.04 21.71
CA ALA A 201 13.00 3.76 21.95
C ALA A 201 11.80 2.79 22.04
N MET A 202 11.76 1.78 21.17
CA MET A 202 10.74 0.73 21.21
C MET A 202 10.81 -0.05 22.54
N LYS A 203 11.99 -0.52 22.95
CA LYS A 203 12.17 -1.22 24.24
C LYS A 203 11.73 -0.36 25.42
N LEU A 204 12.10 0.92 25.43
CA LEU A 204 11.70 1.85 26.49
C LEU A 204 10.17 2.01 26.54
N SER A 205 9.50 2.07 25.39
CA SER A 205 8.04 2.23 25.32
C SER A 205 7.26 1.04 25.91
N GLU A 206 7.86 -0.15 25.94
CA GLU A 206 7.26 -1.38 26.50
C GLU A 206 7.48 -1.53 28.01
N MET A 207 8.34 -0.70 28.62
CA MET A 207 8.67 -0.81 30.04
C MET A 207 7.57 -0.23 30.96
N SER A 208 7.47 -0.76 32.19
CA SER A 208 6.61 -0.15 33.21
C SER A 208 7.13 1.22 33.63
N ARG A 209 6.24 2.06 34.14
CA ARG A 209 6.60 3.42 34.60
C ARG A 209 7.66 3.40 35.70
N GLU A 210 7.64 2.43 36.62
CA GLU A 210 8.67 2.34 37.65
C GLU A 210 10.05 2.02 37.06
N LYS A 211 10.12 1.09 36.09
CA LYS A 211 11.37 0.73 35.42
C LYS A 211 11.95 1.88 34.60
N LEU A 212 11.10 2.66 33.92
CA LEU A 212 11.56 3.85 33.20
C LEU A 212 12.15 4.89 34.15
N ARG A 213 11.52 5.08 35.31
CA ARG A 213 11.98 6.03 36.32
C ARG A 213 13.34 5.63 36.90
N SER A 214 13.54 4.35 37.22
CA SER A 214 14.84 3.87 37.72
C SER A 214 15.96 4.01 36.69
N VAL A 215 15.66 3.80 35.40
CA VAL A 215 16.64 4.02 34.32
C VAL A 215 16.99 5.51 34.21
N ALA A 216 16.01 6.41 34.32
CA ALA A 216 16.24 7.85 34.29
C ALA A 216 17.07 8.34 35.48
N GLU A 217 16.78 7.85 36.69
CA GLU A 217 17.56 8.17 37.90
C GLU A 217 19.01 7.68 37.75
N GLY A 218 19.22 6.45 37.27
CA GLY A 218 20.57 5.94 37.01
C GLY A 218 21.34 6.73 35.93
N LEU A 219 20.67 7.28 34.92
CA LEU A 219 21.32 8.16 33.92
C LEU A 219 21.68 9.54 34.48
N LEU A 220 20.87 10.08 35.39
CA LEU A 220 21.16 11.34 36.09
C LEU A 220 22.39 11.19 36.99
N ASP A 221 22.49 10.07 37.73
CA ASP A 221 23.62 9.81 38.62
C ASP A 221 24.97 9.64 37.88
N ILE A 222 24.95 9.25 36.60
CA ILE A 222 26.16 9.10 35.77
C ILE A 222 26.56 10.44 35.09
N THR A 223 25.62 11.39 35.00
CA THR A 223 25.85 12.68 34.32
C THR A 223 26.12 13.85 35.27
N LEU A 224 26.09 13.62 36.59
CA LEU A 224 26.46 14.54 37.66
C LEU A 224 27.86 14.25 38.21
#